data_AF-A0A812VHI0-F1
#
_entry.id   AF-A0A812VHI0-F1
#
_cell.length_a   1.000
_cell.length_b   1.000
_cell.length_c   1.000
_cell.angle_alpha   90.00
_cell.angle_beta   90.00
_cell.angle_gamma   90.00
#
_symmetry.space_group_name_H-M   'P 1'
#
loop_
_entity.id
_entity.type
_entity.pdbx_description
1 polymer ?
#
loop_
_entity_poly.entity_id
_entity_poly.type
_entity_poly.pdbx_seq_one_letter_code
_entity_poly.pdbx_strand_id
1 'polypeptide(L)'
;EGTKRFDEGTQKLFRQFPGRSCILVAHEGRLVYERYFYGTNPDALLETDSASKTITALLIGILVTQGKIDLDLPLAEYNVTPHANWGENNKFWPKVTTRHLLTHTSGQGSNPPGTVFIYDSGEYIQHLSHLIEAVTLQTPVDWAEEAFSKPLGLTGLFRSDNMYGQIAVAGNQHLSCRGFARIAQLLLNKG
;
A
#
# COMPACT_ATOMS: atom_id res chain seq x y z
N GLU A 1 -19.42 -11.79 28.34
CA GLU A 1 -20.35 -10.70 27.91
C GLU A 1 -19.85 -9.86 26.72
N GLY A 2 -18.55 -9.55 26.61
CA GLY A 2 -18.02 -8.71 25.52
C GLY A 2 -18.18 -9.26 24.09
N THR A 3 -18.00 -10.57 23.88
CA THR A 3 -18.11 -11.21 22.56
C THR A 3 -19.52 -11.20 21.99
N LYS A 4 -20.55 -11.30 22.85
CA LYS A 4 -21.96 -11.32 22.42
C LYS A 4 -22.37 -10.05 21.66
N ARG A 5 -21.89 -8.88 22.11
CA ARG A 5 -22.14 -7.61 21.41
C ARG A 5 -21.43 -7.56 20.06
N PHE A 6 -20.21 -8.08 19.98
CA PHE A 6 -19.50 -8.20 18.69
C PHE A 6 -20.21 -9.13 17.74
N ASP A 7 -20.72 -10.27 18.22
CA ASP A 7 -21.48 -11.22 17.41
C ASP A 7 -22.77 -10.59 16.85
N GLU A 8 -23.56 -9.94 17.70
CA GLU A 8 -24.79 -9.26 17.29
C GLU A 8 -24.51 -8.13 16.28
N GLY A 9 -23.49 -7.31 16.53
CA GLY A 9 -23.06 -6.24 15.63
C GLY A 9 -22.57 -6.79 14.28
N THR A 10 -21.78 -7.86 14.32
CA THR A 10 -21.26 -8.54 13.14
C THR A 10 -22.36 -9.15 12.29
N GLN A 11 -23.35 -9.80 12.91
CA GLN A 11 -24.52 -10.33 12.20
C GLN A 11 -25.36 -9.22 11.55
N LYS A 12 -25.54 -8.09 12.25
CA LYS A 12 -26.21 -6.91 11.66
C LYS A 12 -25.44 -6.39 10.45
N LEU A 13 -24.12 -6.24 10.56
CA LEU A 13 -23.27 -5.77 9.49
C LEU A 13 -23.29 -6.70 8.27
N PHE A 14 -23.24 -8.02 8.50
CA PHE A 14 -23.29 -9.02 7.42
C PHE A 14 -24.64 -9.02 6.69
N ARG A 15 -25.76 -8.84 7.41
CA ARG A 15 -27.09 -8.73 6.78
C ARG A 15 -27.21 -7.48 5.89
N GLN A 16 -26.58 -6.38 6.30
CA GLN A 16 -26.63 -5.12 5.56
C GLN A 16 -25.64 -5.09 4.38
N PHE A 17 -24.46 -5.68 4.56
CA PHE A 17 -23.38 -5.70 3.59
C PHE A 17 -22.92 -7.15 3.38
N PRO A 18 -23.69 -7.95 2.60
CA PRO A 18 -23.26 -9.28 2.21
C PRO A 18 -21.97 -9.18 1.39
N GLY A 19 -21.09 -10.18 1.49
CA GLY A 19 -19.80 -10.20 0.77
C GLY A 19 -18.56 -9.84 1.59
N ARG A 20 -18.66 -9.81 2.93
CA ARG A 20 -17.47 -9.69 3.80
C ARG A 20 -16.83 -11.05 4.00
N SER A 21 -15.54 -11.18 3.66
CA SER A 21 -14.76 -12.39 3.95
C SER A 21 -14.47 -12.55 5.44
N CYS A 22 -14.22 -11.46 6.16
CA CYS A 22 -13.88 -11.49 7.57
C CYS A 22 -14.13 -10.16 8.27
N ILE A 23 -14.13 -10.20 9.60
CA ILE A 23 -14.03 -9.03 10.50
C ILE A 23 -13.04 -9.38 11.60
N LEU A 24 -12.17 -8.43 11.93
CA LEU A 24 -11.21 -8.56 13.02
C LEU A 24 -11.18 -7.27 13.82
N VAL A 25 -11.15 -7.39 15.15
CA VAL A 25 -10.94 -6.27 16.08
C VAL A 25 -9.76 -6.59 16.97
N ALA A 26 -8.77 -5.71 16.96
CA ALA A 26 -7.63 -5.73 17.87
C ALA A 26 -7.68 -4.49 18.76
N HIS A 27 -7.29 -4.63 20.01
CA HIS A 27 -7.25 -3.55 20.99
C HIS A 27 -6.04 -3.75 21.90
N GLU A 28 -5.21 -2.72 22.05
CA GLU A 28 -4.00 -2.74 22.88
C GLU A 28 -3.08 -3.94 22.56
N GLY A 29 -2.81 -4.18 21.28
CA GLY A 29 -1.96 -5.30 20.84
C GLY A 29 -2.58 -6.70 21.00
N ARG A 30 -3.84 -6.80 21.42
CA ARG A 30 -4.53 -8.08 21.61
C ARG A 30 -5.68 -8.23 20.62
N LEU A 31 -5.80 -9.42 20.04
CA LEU A 31 -6.97 -9.81 19.26
C LEU A 31 -8.16 -9.99 20.21
N VAL A 32 -9.19 -9.16 20.09
CA VAL A 32 -10.38 -9.20 20.95
C VAL A 32 -11.57 -9.88 20.28
N TYR A 33 -11.59 -9.91 18.94
CA TYR A 33 -12.64 -10.54 18.17
C TYR A 33 -12.20 -10.83 16.73
N GLU A 34 -12.61 -11.98 16.21
CA GLU A 34 -12.53 -12.29 14.78
C GLU A 34 -13.71 -13.17 14.35
N ARG A 35 -14.17 -12.95 13.12
CA ARG A 35 -15.11 -13.82 12.41
C ARG A 35 -14.71 -13.93 10.95
N TYR A 36 -14.96 -15.11 10.41
CA TYR A 36 -14.69 -15.47 9.04
C TYR A 36 -15.98 -15.98 8.41
N PHE A 37 -16.17 -15.64 7.14
CA PHE A 37 -17.37 -15.96 6.38
C PHE A 37 -17.00 -16.68 5.09
N TYR A 38 -17.99 -17.27 4.43
CA TYR A 38 -17.83 -17.92 3.12
C TYR A 38 -16.70 -18.96 3.07
N GLY A 39 -16.46 -19.69 4.16
CA GLY A 39 -15.41 -20.72 4.22
C GLY A 39 -13.97 -20.19 4.33
N THR A 40 -13.78 -18.88 4.49
CA THR A 40 -12.46 -18.30 4.78
C THR A 40 -11.99 -18.66 6.19
N ASN A 41 -10.70 -18.47 6.45
CA ASN A 41 -10.05 -18.83 7.69
C ASN A 41 -8.97 -17.77 8.05
N PRO A 42 -8.32 -17.87 9.22
CA PRO A 42 -7.34 -16.87 9.66
C PRO A 42 -6.15 -16.63 8.74
N ASP A 43 -5.83 -17.59 7.88
CA ASP A 43 -4.69 -17.56 6.96
C ASP A 43 -5.14 -17.33 5.50
N ALA A 44 -6.45 -17.15 5.26
CA ALA A 44 -6.99 -16.87 3.94
C ALA A 44 -6.45 -15.53 3.42
N LEU A 45 -5.71 -15.58 2.32
CA LEU A 45 -5.14 -14.42 1.65
C LEU A 45 -6.20 -13.78 0.73
N LEU A 46 -6.56 -12.54 1.03
CA LEU A 46 -7.58 -11.76 0.33
C LEU A 46 -6.91 -10.61 -0.43
N GLU A 47 -7.38 -10.34 -1.64
CA GLU A 47 -7.00 -9.14 -2.38
C GLU A 47 -7.30 -7.89 -1.53
N THR A 48 -6.37 -6.95 -1.52
CA THR A 48 -6.42 -5.79 -0.63
C THR A 48 -6.91 -4.52 -1.36
N ASP A 49 -7.02 -4.56 -2.69
CA ASP A 49 -7.40 -3.43 -3.52
C ASP A 49 -6.60 -2.18 -3.12
N SER A 50 -7.24 -1.02 -3.01
CA SER A 50 -6.56 0.22 -2.66
C SER A 50 -6.02 0.29 -1.23
N ALA A 51 -6.36 -0.66 -0.35
CA ALA A 51 -5.72 -0.70 0.97
C ALA A 51 -4.20 -0.95 0.86
N SER A 52 -3.76 -1.61 -0.22
CA SER A 52 -2.35 -1.73 -0.64
C SER A 52 -1.57 -0.42 -0.64
N LYS A 53 -2.19 0.71 -0.99
CA LYS A 53 -1.48 2.00 -1.05
C LYS A 53 -0.90 2.38 0.31
N THR A 54 -1.50 1.92 1.41
CA THR A 54 -0.95 2.07 2.77
C THR A 54 0.38 1.33 2.92
N ILE A 55 0.49 0.15 2.32
CA ILE A 55 1.72 -0.66 2.30
C ILE A 55 2.78 0.06 1.49
N THR A 56 2.45 0.55 0.30
CA THR A 56 3.36 1.37 -0.50
C THR A 56 3.83 2.61 0.26
N ALA A 57 2.94 3.32 0.93
CA ALA A 57 3.32 4.48 1.75
C ALA A 57 4.30 4.10 2.88
N LEU A 58 4.12 2.94 3.51
CA LEU A 58 5.05 2.40 4.52
C LEU A 58 6.42 2.04 3.92
N LEU A 59 6.45 1.42 2.73
CA LEU A 59 7.69 1.14 2.00
C LEU A 59 8.47 2.42 1.69
N ILE A 60 7.78 3.45 1.19
CA ILE A 60 8.39 4.78 0.99
C ILE A 60 8.86 5.38 2.32
N GLY A 61 8.10 5.23 3.40
CA GLY A 61 8.48 5.66 4.74
C GLY A 61 9.78 5.01 5.26
N ILE A 62 10.02 3.74 4.94
CA ILE A 62 11.29 3.06 5.24
C ILE A 62 12.44 3.75 4.51
N LEU A 63 12.29 4.05 3.22
CA LEU A 63 13.32 4.73 2.43
C LEU A 63 13.62 6.15 2.95
N VAL A 64 12.60 6.89 3.35
CA VAL A 64 12.74 8.21 4.00
C VAL A 64 13.53 8.06 5.31
N THR A 65 13.15 7.10 6.14
CA THR A 65 13.80 6.86 7.45
C THR A 65 15.27 6.45 7.28
N GLN A 66 15.60 5.75 6.19
CA GLN A 66 16.97 5.39 5.83
C GLN A 66 17.76 6.55 5.21
N GLY A 67 17.15 7.72 4.99
CA GLY A 67 17.79 8.86 4.33
C GLY A 67 18.05 8.65 2.84
N LYS A 68 17.40 7.66 2.21
CA LYS A 68 17.59 7.34 0.78
C LYS A 68 16.79 8.25 -0.14
N ILE A 69 15.70 8.83 0.35
CA ILE A 69 14.85 9.74 -0.40
C ILE A 69 14.39 10.91 0.47
N ASP A 70 14.12 12.03 -0.20
CA ASP A 70 13.36 13.18 0.27
C ASP A 70 12.04 13.18 -0.50
N LEU A 71 10.92 13.40 0.20
CA LEU A 71 9.59 13.38 -0.40
C LEU A 71 9.37 14.53 -1.38
N ASP A 72 10.11 15.63 -1.22
CA ASP A 72 9.96 16.86 -1.99
C ASP A 72 11.03 17.02 -3.09
N LEU A 73 12.00 16.11 -3.15
CA LEU A 73 12.93 16.06 -4.28
C LEU A 73 12.22 15.45 -5.51
N PRO A 74 12.36 16.05 -6.71
CA PRO A 74 11.78 15.48 -7.92
C PRO A 74 12.30 14.07 -8.22
N LEU A 75 11.42 13.19 -8.72
CA LEU A 75 11.79 11.80 -9.06
C LEU A 75 12.93 11.71 -10.07
N ALA A 76 13.02 12.69 -10.97
CA ALA A 76 14.09 12.77 -11.97
C ALA A 76 15.49 12.85 -11.34
N GLU A 77 15.62 13.43 -10.14
CA GLU A 77 16.89 13.53 -9.41
C GLU A 77 17.37 12.18 -8.87
N TYR A 78 16.47 11.20 -8.75
CA TYR A 78 16.80 9.81 -8.41
C TYR A 78 17.10 8.95 -9.65
N ASN A 79 17.23 9.56 -10.84
CA ASN A 79 17.37 8.86 -12.13
C ASN A 79 16.16 7.97 -12.50
N VAL A 80 14.99 8.23 -11.94
CA VAL A 80 13.75 7.57 -12.40
C VAL A 80 13.41 8.10 -13.79
N THR A 81 13.03 7.20 -14.71
CA THR A 81 12.55 7.57 -16.04
C THR A 81 11.03 7.79 -16.04
N PRO A 82 10.51 8.71 -16.88
CA PRO A 82 9.06 8.90 -17.02
C PRO A 82 8.45 7.73 -17.82
N HIS A 83 7.70 6.86 -17.13
CA HIS A 83 6.94 5.75 -17.69
C HIS A 83 5.47 6.10 -17.98
N ALA A 84 5.11 7.38 -17.91
CA ALA A 84 3.81 7.93 -18.29
C ALA A 84 3.99 9.24 -19.06
N ASN A 85 2.90 9.72 -19.67
CA ASN A 85 2.90 11.02 -20.36
C ASN A 85 2.73 12.16 -19.34
N TRP A 86 3.79 12.89 -19.05
CA TRP A 86 3.77 14.02 -18.11
C TRP A 86 3.51 15.37 -18.81
N GLY A 87 2.53 15.35 -19.71
CA GLY A 87 2.16 16.48 -20.57
C GLY A 87 3.05 16.60 -21.81
N GLU A 88 2.74 17.57 -22.67
CA GLU A 88 3.50 17.83 -23.89
C GLU A 88 5.02 17.90 -23.61
N ASN A 89 5.79 17.06 -24.31
CA ASN A 89 7.24 16.88 -24.12
C ASN A 89 7.66 16.58 -22.67
N ASN A 90 6.80 15.91 -21.88
CA ASN A 90 7.00 15.62 -20.46
C ASN A 90 7.27 16.87 -19.60
N LYS A 91 6.71 18.04 -19.96
CA LYS A 91 6.99 19.32 -19.29
C LYS A 91 6.75 19.32 -17.78
N PHE A 92 5.91 18.44 -17.25
CA PHE A 92 5.65 18.34 -15.81
C PHE A 92 6.60 17.39 -15.08
N TRP A 93 7.21 16.42 -15.78
CA TRP A 93 8.07 15.39 -15.17
C TRP A 93 9.18 15.94 -14.27
N PRO A 94 9.93 17.01 -14.65
CA PRO A 94 10.99 17.55 -13.81
C PRO A 94 10.53 18.11 -12.45
N LYS A 95 9.21 18.23 -12.23
CA LYS A 95 8.62 18.78 -11.00
C LYS A 95 7.84 17.75 -10.17
N VAL A 96 7.69 16.52 -10.68
CA VAL A 96 6.93 15.47 -9.98
C VAL A 96 7.78 14.94 -8.83
N THR A 97 7.20 14.89 -7.64
CA THR A 97 7.87 14.45 -6.40
C THR A 97 7.16 13.23 -5.84
N THR A 98 7.83 12.52 -4.93
CA THR A 98 7.24 11.36 -4.25
C THR A 98 6.00 11.77 -3.45
N ARG A 99 6.02 12.96 -2.83
CA ARG A 99 4.85 13.54 -2.15
C ARG A 99 3.67 13.65 -3.11
N HIS A 100 3.87 14.22 -4.29
CA HIS A 100 2.80 14.38 -5.27
C HIS A 100 2.13 13.05 -5.67
N LEU A 101 2.89 11.97 -5.78
CA LEU A 101 2.36 10.63 -6.09
C LEU A 101 1.56 10.06 -4.91
N LEU A 102 2.13 10.10 -3.70
CA LEU A 102 1.48 9.57 -2.49
C LEU A 102 0.19 10.33 -2.11
N THR A 103 0.13 11.62 -2.41
CA THR A 103 -1.04 12.45 -2.08
C THR A 103 -2.03 12.59 -3.23
N HIS A 104 -1.84 11.87 -4.34
CA HIS A 104 -2.69 11.95 -5.53
C HIS A 104 -2.81 13.38 -6.09
N THR A 105 -1.72 14.15 -6.01
CA THR A 105 -1.65 15.52 -6.51
C THR A 105 -0.59 15.68 -7.61
N SER A 106 -0.32 14.62 -8.37
CA SER A 106 0.64 14.63 -9.47
C SER A 106 0.16 15.41 -10.69
N GLY A 107 -1.14 15.69 -10.78
CA GLY A 107 -1.78 16.32 -11.93
C GLY A 107 -1.91 15.44 -13.18
N GLN A 108 -1.41 14.18 -13.11
CA GLN A 108 -1.50 13.15 -14.16
C GLN A 108 -1.24 13.68 -15.58
N GLY A 109 -0.15 14.44 -15.74
CA GLY A 109 0.26 15.02 -17.03
C GLY A 109 -0.66 16.11 -17.60
N SER A 110 -1.84 16.30 -17.03
CA SER A 110 -2.86 17.24 -17.49
C SER A 110 -2.80 18.58 -16.75
N ASN A 111 -2.33 18.57 -15.50
CA ASN A 111 -2.23 19.73 -14.63
C ASN A 111 -0.82 19.83 -14.04
N PRO A 112 -0.37 21.04 -13.65
CA PRO A 112 0.86 21.17 -12.87
C PRO A 112 0.80 20.33 -11.58
N PRO A 113 1.90 19.66 -11.17
CA PRO A 113 1.94 18.94 -9.91
C PRO A 113 1.65 19.87 -8.72
N GLY A 114 0.86 19.37 -7.76
CA GLY A 114 0.45 20.07 -6.55
C GLY A 114 -0.81 20.93 -6.67
N THR A 115 -1.40 21.09 -7.87
CA THR A 115 -2.52 22.03 -8.05
C THR A 115 -3.91 21.40 -7.99
N VAL A 116 -4.02 20.08 -8.18
CA VAL A 116 -5.29 19.35 -8.19
C VAL A 116 -5.13 17.99 -7.54
N PHE A 117 -6.20 17.50 -6.89
CA PHE A 117 -6.29 16.12 -6.43
C PHE A 117 -6.95 15.27 -7.51
N ILE A 118 -6.26 14.23 -7.98
CA ILE A 118 -6.79 13.22 -8.90
C ILE A 118 -6.39 11.85 -8.39
N TYR A 119 -7.35 11.11 -7.85
CA TYR A 119 -7.12 9.76 -7.33
C TYR A 119 -6.53 8.86 -8.41
N ASP A 120 -5.48 8.11 -8.05
CA ASP A 120 -4.68 7.37 -9.01
C ASP A 120 -4.38 5.94 -8.53
N SER A 121 -4.63 4.99 -9.43
CA SER A 121 -4.23 3.59 -9.28
C SER A 121 -3.50 3.07 -10.53
N GLY A 122 -3.10 3.97 -11.43
CA GLY A 122 -2.53 3.65 -12.73
C GLY A 122 -1.04 3.96 -12.85
N GLU A 123 -0.65 4.28 -14.07
CA GLU A 123 0.75 4.47 -14.50
C GLU A 123 1.50 5.59 -13.77
N TYR A 124 0.84 6.66 -13.31
CA TYR A 124 1.54 7.78 -12.66
C TYR A 124 2.04 7.38 -11.27
N ILE A 125 1.18 6.84 -10.39
CA ILE A 125 1.57 6.38 -9.06
C ILE A 125 2.56 5.20 -9.13
N GLN A 126 2.50 4.38 -10.19
CA GLN A 126 3.42 3.25 -10.41
C GLN A 126 4.91 3.64 -10.41
N HIS A 127 5.23 4.92 -10.66
CA HIS A 127 6.59 5.44 -10.52
C HIS A 127 7.18 5.30 -9.11
N LEU A 128 6.36 5.07 -8.08
CA LEU A 128 6.85 4.74 -6.74
C LEU A 128 7.61 3.40 -6.71
N SER A 129 7.23 2.41 -7.52
CA SER A 129 7.97 1.16 -7.64
C SER A 129 9.32 1.37 -8.35
N HIS A 130 9.34 2.16 -9.42
CA HIS A 130 10.57 2.53 -10.10
C HIS A 130 11.52 3.37 -9.23
N LEU A 131 10.97 4.22 -8.35
CA LEU A 131 11.76 4.92 -7.35
C LEU A 131 12.42 3.95 -6.37
N ILE A 132 11.69 2.95 -5.85
CA ILE A 132 12.25 1.91 -4.97
C ILE A 132 13.42 1.22 -5.68
N GLU A 133 13.24 0.81 -6.92
CA GLU A 133 14.30 0.16 -7.72
C GLU A 133 15.53 1.06 -7.84
N ALA A 134 15.34 2.32 -8.26
CA ALA A 134 16.42 3.27 -8.51
C ALA A 134 17.28 3.54 -7.25
N VAL A 135 16.67 3.61 -6.06
CA VAL A 135 17.38 3.97 -4.81
C VAL A 135 17.85 2.76 -4.00
N THR A 136 17.30 1.57 -4.27
CA THR A 136 17.70 0.33 -3.57
C THR A 136 18.65 -0.53 -4.39
N LEU A 137 18.69 -0.33 -5.71
CA LEU A 137 19.42 -1.16 -6.67
C LEU A 137 19.03 -2.64 -6.59
N GLN A 138 17.78 -2.90 -6.20
CA GLN A 138 17.17 -4.21 -6.06
C GLN A 138 15.84 -4.21 -6.80
N THR A 139 15.32 -5.40 -7.11
CA THR A 139 13.92 -5.47 -7.56
C THR A 139 13.02 -4.97 -6.43
N PRO A 140 12.00 -4.14 -6.72
CA PRO A 140 11.09 -3.65 -5.70
C PRO A 140 10.41 -4.76 -4.89
N VAL A 141 10.09 -5.90 -5.50
CA VAL A 141 9.51 -7.07 -4.80
C VAL A 141 10.50 -7.63 -3.79
N ASP A 142 11.73 -7.97 -4.21
CA ASP A 142 12.72 -8.58 -3.30
C ASP A 142 13.04 -7.64 -2.13
N TRP A 143 13.23 -6.36 -2.42
CA TRP A 143 13.49 -5.37 -1.39
C TRP A 143 12.31 -5.21 -0.43
N ALA A 144 11.07 -5.14 -0.93
CA ALA A 144 9.88 -5.00 -0.10
C ALA A 144 9.61 -6.26 0.75
N GLU A 145 9.93 -7.45 0.23
CA GLU A 145 9.85 -8.68 1.00
C GLU A 145 10.80 -8.66 2.19
N GLU A 146 12.07 -8.31 1.98
CA GLU A 146 13.08 -8.25 3.03
C GLU A 146 12.84 -7.11 4.03
N ALA A 147 12.54 -5.91 3.53
CA ALA A 147 12.43 -4.72 4.35
C ALA A 147 11.11 -4.65 5.14
N PHE A 148 10.04 -5.32 4.67
CA PHE A 148 8.70 -5.15 5.22
C PHE A 148 7.97 -6.46 5.51
N SER A 149 7.82 -7.32 4.51
CA SER A 149 6.96 -8.51 4.64
C SER A 149 7.50 -9.54 5.63
N LYS A 150 8.79 -9.89 5.51
CA LYS A 150 9.45 -10.92 6.34
C LYS A 150 9.51 -10.52 7.82
N PRO A 151 9.96 -9.29 8.20
CA PRO A 151 9.97 -8.86 9.59
C PRO A 151 8.59 -8.90 10.28
N LEU A 152 7.51 -8.69 9.51
CA LEU A 152 6.14 -8.68 10.01
C LEU A 152 5.45 -10.05 9.94
N GLY A 153 6.11 -11.08 9.39
CA GLY A 153 5.52 -12.40 9.17
C GLY A 153 4.31 -12.36 8.23
N LEU A 154 4.37 -11.54 7.18
CA LEU A 154 3.31 -11.35 6.17
C LEU A 154 3.55 -12.20 4.91
N THR A 155 3.80 -13.50 5.10
CA THR A 155 4.13 -14.42 4.01
C THR A 155 3.12 -14.36 2.86
N GLY A 156 3.63 -14.21 1.63
CA GLY A 156 2.81 -14.17 0.42
C GLY A 156 2.14 -12.83 0.13
N LEU A 157 2.49 -11.76 0.87
CA LEU A 157 1.97 -10.40 0.64
C LEU A 157 2.09 -9.95 -0.82
N PHE A 158 3.28 -10.12 -1.40
CA PHE A 158 3.61 -9.73 -2.77
C PHE A 158 3.54 -10.90 -3.75
N ARG A 159 2.88 -12.03 -3.42
CA ARG A 159 2.91 -13.24 -4.27
C ARG A 159 2.36 -13.04 -5.69
N SER A 160 1.47 -12.07 -5.84
CA SER A 160 0.84 -11.70 -7.11
C SER A 160 1.59 -10.56 -7.81
N ASP A 161 2.61 -10.00 -7.15
CA ASP A 161 3.57 -9.06 -7.69
C ASP A 161 4.83 -9.84 -8.09
N ASN A 162 5.32 -9.61 -9.30
CA ASN A 162 6.61 -10.11 -9.81
C ASN A 162 6.77 -9.84 -11.31
N MET A 163 5.77 -9.25 -11.97
CA MET A 163 5.89 -8.87 -13.37
C MET A 163 7.06 -7.88 -13.51
N TYR A 164 8.17 -8.37 -14.08
CA TYR A 164 9.46 -7.67 -14.18
C TYR A 164 10.03 -7.16 -12.83
N GLY A 165 9.73 -7.85 -11.71
CA GLY A 165 10.26 -7.52 -10.38
C GLY A 165 9.66 -6.28 -9.69
N GLN A 166 8.67 -5.63 -10.31
CA GLN A 166 7.98 -4.46 -9.76
C GLN A 166 6.86 -4.84 -8.80
N ILE A 167 6.55 -3.97 -7.84
CA ILE A 167 5.33 -4.07 -7.03
C ILE A 167 4.20 -3.30 -7.71
N ALA A 168 2.97 -3.81 -7.66
CA ALA A 168 1.78 -3.06 -8.00
C ALA A 168 1.46 -2.11 -6.84
N VAL A 169 1.82 -0.84 -6.97
CA VAL A 169 1.78 0.13 -5.85
C VAL A 169 0.37 0.53 -5.40
N ALA A 170 -0.65 0.10 -6.15
CA ALA A 170 -2.01 0.57 -5.99
C ALA A 170 -3.02 -0.54 -5.66
N GLY A 171 -2.59 -1.81 -5.60
CA GLY A 171 -3.42 -3.00 -5.40
C GLY A 171 -2.63 -4.29 -5.63
N ASN A 172 -3.31 -5.43 -5.78
CA ASN A 172 -2.79 -6.78 -6.06
C ASN A 172 -2.08 -7.48 -4.90
N GLN A 173 -1.71 -6.77 -3.84
CA GLN A 173 -1.19 -7.44 -2.65
C GLN A 173 -2.29 -8.23 -1.97
N HIS A 174 -1.90 -9.36 -1.38
CA HIS A 174 -2.83 -10.25 -0.70
C HIS A 174 -2.49 -10.38 0.77
N LEU A 175 -3.48 -10.17 1.64
CA LEU A 175 -3.31 -10.28 3.09
C LEU A 175 -4.42 -11.10 3.71
N SER A 176 -4.07 -11.80 4.79
CA SER A 176 -5.09 -12.26 5.72
C SER A 176 -5.59 -11.11 6.57
N CYS A 177 -6.75 -11.29 7.19
CA CYS A 177 -7.35 -10.27 8.06
C CYS A 177 -6.46 -9.99 9.27
N ARG A 178 -5.74 -11.01 9.76
CA ARG A 178 -4.70 -10.86 10.78
C ARG A 178 -3.47 -10.13 10.24
N GLY A 179 -3.11 -10.34 8.97
CA GLY A 179 -2.05 -9.58 8.30
C GLY A 179 -2.34 -8.08 8.27
N PHE A 180 -3.56 -7.68 7.90
CA PHE A 180 -4.01 -6.28 8.02
C PHE A 180 -3.89 -5.74 9.44
N ALA A 181 -4.29 -6.54 10.44
CA ALA A 181 -4.21 -6.15 11.84
C ALA A 181 -2.76 -5.90 12.30
N ARG A 182 -1.79 -6.67 11.79
CA ARG A 182 -0.35 -6.45 12.07
C ARG A 182 0.13 -5.13 11.49
N ILE A 183 -0.24 -4.79 10.26
CA ILE A 183 0.10 -3.49 9.64
C ILE A 183 -0.54 -2.34 10.42
N ALA A 184 -1.81 -2.48 10.79
CA ALA A 184 -2.47 -1.47 11.62
C ALA A 184 -1.80 -1.31 12.99
N GLN A 185 -1.37 -2.42 13.62
CA GLN A 185 -0.67 -2.37 14.90
C GLN A 185 0.73 -1.74 14.78
N LEU A 186 1.44 -1.98 13.67
CA LEU A 186 2.70 -1.29 13.36
C LEU A 186 2.52 0.23 13.35
N LEU A 187 1.49 0.70 12.64
CA LEU A 187 1.14 2.12 12.59
C LEU A 187 0.80 2.69 13.98
N LEU A 188 0.02 1.96 14.78
CA LEU A 188 -0.31 2.37 16.15
C LEU A 188 0.93 2.40 17.07
N ASN A 189 1.92 1.57 16.78
CA ASN A 189 3.20 1.55 17.48
C ASN A 189 4.19 2.60 16.97
N LYS A 190 3.80 3.42 15.98
CA LYS A 190 4.61 4.49 15.36
C LYS A 190 5.80 4.00 14.54
N GLY A 191 5.71 2.80 13.98
CA GLY A 191 6.80 2.14 13.23
C GLY A 191 7.62 1.25 14.14
#